data_AF-A0A945VT18-F1
#
_entry.id   AF-A0A945VT18-F1
#
_cell.length_a   1.000
_cell.length_b   1.000
_cell.length_c   1.000
_cell.angle_alpha   90.00
_cell.angle_beta   90.00
_cell.angle_gamma   90.00
#
_symmetry.space_group_name_H-M   'P 1'
#
loop_
_entity.id
_entity.type
_entity.pdbx_description
1 polymer ?
#
loop_
_entity_poly.entity_id
_entity_poly.type
_entity_poly.pdbx_seq_one_letter_code
_entity_poly.pdbx_strand_id
1 'polypeptide(L)' 'VALYNIVQKRGGMIGKENLQPHDLRRTFAQLGYEAGVAITQISTLLGHANLETTQRYLNLQIDLGTTISDFIPFEG' A
#
# COMPACT_ATOMS: atom_id res chain seq x y z
N VAL A 1 20.46 10.23 -2.55
CA VAL A 1 20.32 11.34 -3.53
C VAL A 1 20.11 10.86 -4.98
N ALA A 2 20.73 9.78 -5.44
CA ALA A 2 20.58 9.31 -6.83
C ALA A 2 19.14 8.87 -7.23
N LEU A 3 18.46 8.07 -6.40
CA LEU A 3 17.14 7.52 -6.74
C LEU A 3 16.05 8.60 -6.84
N TYR A 4 16.08 9.60 -5.95
CA TYR A 4 15.15 10.74 -5.98
C TYR A 4 15.27 11.53 -7.28
N ASN A 5 16.49 11.84 -7.71
CA ASN A 5 16.74 12.58 -8.94
C ASN A 5 16.33 11.80 -10.19
N ILE A 6 16.49 10.48 -10.18
CA ILE A 6 16.00 9.63 -11.27
C ILE A 6 14.47 9.68 -11.35
N VAL A 7 13.78 9.52 -10.22
CA VAL A 7 12.31 9.55 -10.18
C VAL A 7 11.77 10.91 -10.62
N GLN A 8 12.32 12.01 -10.12
CA GLN A 8 11.95 13.36 -10.56
C GLN A 8 12.20 13.58 -12.06
N LYS A 9 13.38 13.19 -12.56
CA LYS A 9 13.72 13.34 -13.99
C LYS A 9 12.77 12.55 -14.88
N ARG A 10 12.48 11.29 -14.53
CA ARG A 10 11.53 10.45 -15.27
C ARG A 10 10.10 10.94 -15.14
N GLY A 11 9.71 11.43 -13.97
CA GLY A 11 8.43 12.08 -13.72
C GLY A 11 8.22 13.28 -14.64
N GLY A 12 9.21 14.17 -14.77
CA GLY A 12 9.15 15.29 -15.70
C GLY A 12 8.92 14.88 -17.15
N MET A 13 9.52 13.77 -17.61
CA MET A 13 9.32 13.25 -18.97
C MET A 13 7.88 12.80 -19.26
N ILE A 14 7.09 12.50 -18.24
CA ILE A 14 5.69 12.07 -18.35
C ILE A 14 4.70 13.13 -17.83
N GLY A 15 5.16 14.37 -17.62
CA GLY A 15 4.32 15.47 -17.10
C GLY A 15 3.96 15.35 -15.61
N LYS A 16 4.76 14.61 -14.83
CA LYS A 16 4.63 14.44 -13.37
C LYS A 16 5.85 15.03 -12.66
N GLU A 17 5.98 16.35 -12.71
CA GLU A 17 7.16 17.12 -12.22
C GLU A 17 7.40 17.04 -10.70
N ASN A 18 6.39 16.59 -9.95
CA ASN A 18 6.46 16.42 -8.49
C ASN A 18 6.43 14.94 -8.08
N LEU A 19 6.70 14.01 -9.01
CA LEU A 19 6.70 12.58 -8.69
C LEU A 19 7.84 12.25 -7.73
N GLN A 20 7.49 11.73 -6.57
CA GLN A 20 8.47 11.32 -5.55
C GLN A 20 8.58 9.80 -5.48
N PRO A 21 9.74 9.25 -5.04
CA PRO A 21 9.90 7.82 -4.81
C PRO A 21 8.84 7.23 -3.86
N HIS A 22 8.30 8.05 -2.97
CA HIS A 22 7.24 7.67 -2.05
C HIS A 22 5.92 7.38 -2.77
N ASP A 23 5.55 8.16 -3.80
CA ASP A 23 4.35 7.93 -4.59
C ASP A 23 4.39 6.59 -5.30
N LEU A 24 5.55 6.25 -5.89
CA LEU A 24 5.76 4.95 -6.53
C LEU A 24 5.63 3.78 -5.54
N ARG A 25 6.12 3.97 -4.30
CA ARG A 25 5.97 2.99 -3.23
C ARG A 25 4.51 2.77 -2.85
N ARG A 26 3.71 3.85 -2.82
CA ARG A 26 2.26 3.77 -2.57
C ARG A 26 1.55 3.03 -3.70
N THR A 27 1.87 3.36 -4.96
CA THR A 27 1.31 2.66 -6.13
C THR A 27 1.64 1.18 -6.12
N PHE A 28 2.89 0.81 -5.80
CA PHE A 28 3.29 -0.59 -5.67
C PHE A 28 2.46 -1.34 -4.61
N ALA A 29 2.27 -0.74 -3.44
CA ALA A 29 1.46 -1.32 -2.37
C ALA A 29 0.00 -1.53 -2.83
N GLN A 30 -0.60 -0.49 -3.42
CA GLN A 30 -1.99 -0.52 -3.89
C GLN A 30 -2.22 -1.59 -4.95
N LEU A 31 -1.36 -1.66 -5.97
CA LEU A 31 -1.46 -2.66 -7.03
C LEU A 31 -1.31 -4.09 -6.50
N GLY A 32 -0.38 -4.31 -5.56
CA GLY A 32 -0.24 -5.62 -4.91
C GLY A 32 -1.51 -6.02 -4.16
N TYR A 33 -2.10 -5.08 -3.43
CA TYR A 33 -3.33 -5.32 -2.69
C TYR A 33 -4.52 -5.61 -3.61
N GLU A 34 -4.70 -4.84 -4.68
CA GLU A 34 -5.73 -5.06 -5.70
C GLU A 34 -5.56 -6.40 -6.43
N ALA A 35 -4.32 -6.86 -6.60
CA ALA A 35 -4.02 -8.19 -7.14
C ALA A 35 -4.27 -9.33 -6.13
N GLY A 36 -4.78 -9.04 -4.94
CA GLY A 36 -5.08 -10.03 -3.89
C GLY A 36 -3.88 -10.49 -3.09
N VAL A 37 -2.73 -9.81 -3.18
CA VAL A 37 -1.56 -10.13 -2.38
C VAL A 37 -1.83 -9.77 -0.92
N ALA A 38 -1.50 -10.69 -0.01
CA ALA A 38 -1.69 -10.49 1.42
C ALA A 38 -0.93 -9.23 1.90
N ILE A 39 -1.61 -8.41 2.71
CA ILE A 39 -1.03 -7.16 3.25
C ILE A 39 0.27 -7.40 4.03
N THR A 40 0.39 -8.53 4.71
CA THR A 40 1.61 -8.93 5.43
C THR A 40 2.78 -9.11 4.47
N GLN A 41 2.55 -9.75 3.32
CA GLN A 41 3.56 -9.93 2.29
C GLN A 41 3.95 -8.60 1.64
N ILE A 42 2.97 -7.73 1.36
CA ILE A 42 3.24 -6.36 0.88
C ILE A 42 4.08 -5.59 1.91
N SER A 43 3.75 -5.69 3.19
CA SER A 43 4.49 -5.05 4.29
C SER A 43 5.95 -5.51 4.36
N THR A 44 6.18 -6.82 4.20
CA THR A 44 7.54 -7.39 4.14
C THR A 44 8.32 -6.88 2.93
N LEU A 45 7.70 -6.83 1.75
CA LEU A 45 8.34 -6.32 0.53
C LEU A 45 8.70 -4.83 0.63
N LEU A 46 7.90 -4.07 1.37
CA LEU A 46 8.15 -2.65 1.63
C LEU A 46 9.15 -2.40 2.77
N GLY A 47 9.52 -3.43 3.53
CA GLY A 47 10.44 -3.32 4.66
C GLY A 47 9.85 -2.57 5.85
N HIS A 48 8.52 -2.58 6.04
CA HIS A 48 7.90 -1.91 7.16
C HIS A 48 8.01 -2.74 8.44
N ALA A 49 8.55 -2.14 9.50
CA ALA A 49 8.66 -2.76 10.82
C ALA A 49 7.30 -2.93 11.53
N ASN A 50 6.29 -2.15 11.14
CA ASN A 50 4.93 -2.21 11.68
C ASN A 50 3.92 -2.34 10.53
N LEU A 51 3.02 -3.33 10.64
CA LEU A 51 1.95 -3.59 9.68
C LEU A 51 0.97 -2.42 9.56
N GLU A 52 0.79 -1.66 10.63
CA GLU A 52 -0.02 -0.43 10.66
C GLU A 52 0.44 0.60 9.61
N THR A 53 1.76 0.68 9.37
CA THR A 53 2.34 1.53 8.32
C THR A 53 1.78 1.14 6.94
N THR A 54 1.69 -0.16 6.68
CA THR A 54 1.16 -0.71 5.41
C THR A 54 -0.36 -0.54 5.31
N GLN A 55 -1.10 -0.73 6.42
CA GLN A 55 -2.54 -0.47 6.47
C GLN A 55 -2.87 0.98 6.12
N ARG A 56 -2.12 1.95 6.68
CA ARG A 56 -2.26 3.37 6.36
C ARG A 56 -2.01 3.66 4.88
N TYR A 57 -1.05 2.99 4.24
CA TYR A 57 -0.77 3.18 2.82
C TYR A 57 -1.90 2.70 1.90
N LEU A 58 -2.59 1.65 2.31
CA LEU A 58 -3.72 1.07 1.57
C LEU A 58 -5.06 1.71 1.93
N ASN A 59 -5.05 2.74 2.79
CA ASN A 59 -6.25 3.37 3.35
C ASN A 59 -7.24 2.36 3.94
N LEU A 60 -6.72 1.25 4.45
CA LEU A 60 -7.48 0.21 5.14
C LEU A 60 -7.75 0.70 6.56
N GLN A 61 -8.66 1.66 6.70
CA GLN A 61 -9.29 1.86 7.99
C GLN A 61 -10.18 0.64 8.24
N ILE A 62 -9.93 -0.05 9.34
CA ILE A 62 -10.79 -1.13 9.80
C ILE A 62 -12.16 -0.50 10.05
N ASP A 63 -13.14 -0.83 9.20
CA ASP A 63 -14.54 -0.55 9.49
C ASP A 63 -14.97 -1.48 10.63
N LEU A 64 -15.02 -0.95 11.85
CA LEU A 64 -15.50 -1.68 13.03
C LEU A 64 -16.99 -2.04 12.95
N GLY A 65 -17.72 -1.54 11.94
CA GLY A 65 -19.10 -1.93 11.64
C GLY A 65 -19.23 -3.29 10.98
N THR A 66 -18.16 -3.82 10.39
CA THR A 66 -18.13 -5.14 9.75
C THR A 66 -17.10 -6.02 10.47
N THR A 67 -17.59 -6.89 11.33
CA THR A 67 -16.79 -7.75 12.21
C THR A 67 -16.66 -9.17 11.65
N ILE A 68 -15.63 -9.90 12.07
CA ILE A 68 -15.44 -11.31 11.67
C ILE A 68 -16.66 -12.15 12.04
N SER A 69 -17.34 -11.82 13.13
CA SER A 69 -18.60 -12.44 13.55
C SER A 69 -19.73 -12.37 12.52
N ASP A 70 -19.71 -11.40 11.60
CA ASP A 70 -20.75 -11.26 10.56
C ASP A 70 -20.61 -12.30 9.44
N PHE A 71 -19.45 -12.97 9.34
CA PHE A 71 -19.14 -13.96 8.30
C PHE A 71 -18.90 -15.38 8.86
N ILE A 72 -19.02 -15.57 10.17
CA ILE A 72 -18.99 -16.91 10.78
C ILE A 72 -20.43 -17.37 10.97
N PRO A 73 -20.93 -18.36 10.20
CA PRO A 73 -22.21 -18.98 10.50
C PRO A 73 -22.12 -19.66 11.86
N PHE A 74 -22.97 -19.24 12.80
CA PHE A 74 -23.20 -20.01 14.02
C PHE A 74 -23.98 -21.27 13.64
N GLU A 75 -23.26 -22.36 13.42
CA GLU A 75 -23.84 -23.71 13.40
C GLU A 75 -24.21 -24.04 14.84
N GLY A 76 -25.50 -23.87 15.17
CA GLY A 76 -26.13 -24.33 16.40
C GLY A 76 -26.79 -25.69 16.20
#